data_AF-A0A0P1H040-F1
#
_entry.id   AF-A0A0P1H040-F1
#
_cell.length_a   1.000
_cell.length_b   1.000
_cell.length_c   1.000
_cell.angle_alpha   90.00
_cell.angle_beta   90.00
_cell.angle_gamma   90.00
#
_symmetry.space_group_name_H-M   'P 1'
#
loop_
_entity.id
_entity.type
_entity.pdbx_description
1 polymer ?
#
loop_
_entity_poly.entity_id
_entity_poly.type
_entity_poly.pdbx_seq_one_letter_code
_entity_poly.pdbx_strand_id
1 'polypeptide(L)'
;MRHLIFCSLAFLSMLLAPVLVLFGSNSLRAGEPVLVVTLPWGPSAASIVSSAGLFEISPETAPFGALTVLTNPADAKRLRENGAWFVLDGKTVAQLCAQ
;
A
#
# COMPACT_ATOMS: atom_id res chain seq x y z
N MET A 1 12.74 7.64 35.52
CA MET A 1 12.57 6.40 34.72
C MET A 1 11.11 6.08 34.39
N ARG A 2 10.17 6.08 35.34
CA ARG A 2 8.73 5.80 35.08
C ARG A 2 8.08 6.74 34.05
N HIS A 3 8.33 8.05 34.10
CA HIS A 3 7.81 9.01 33.11
C HIS A 3 8.41 8.83 31.71
N LEU A 4 9.68 8.40 31.63
CA LEU A 4 10.39 8.15 30.38
C LEU A 4 9.83 6.92 29.65
N ILE A 5 9.46 5.88 30.41
CA ILE A 5 8.79 4.67 29.89
C ILE A 5 7.37 5.02 29.40
N PHE A 6 6.63 5.87 30.12
CA PHE A 6 5.30 6.29 29.68
C PHE A 6 5.34 7.09 28.37
N CYS A 7 6.28 8.02 28.22
CA CYS A 7 6.45 8.77 26.98
C CYS A 7 6.85 7.86 25.81
N SER A 8 7.79 6.93 26.01
CA SER A 8 8.21 6.03 24.93
C SER A 8 7.09 5.11 24.46
N LEU A 9 6.26 4.60 25.39
CA LEU A 9 5.11 3.75 25.04
C LEU A 9 4.04 4.52 24.26
N ALA A 10 3.76 5.77 24.66
CA ALA A 10 2.81 6.62 23.97
C ALA A 10 3.27 6.93 22.53
N PHE A 11 4.54 7.31 22.36
CA PHE A 11 5.13 7.53 21.03
C PHE A 11 5.08 6.28 20.15
N LEU A 12 5.42 5.11 20.71
CA LEU A 12 5.38 3.85 19.98
C LEU A 12 3.94 3.53 19.51
N SER A 13 2.95 3.71 20.39
CA SER A 13 1.54 3.45 20.04
C SER A 13 1.05 4.34 18.91
N MET A 14 1.43 5.62 18.92
CA MET A 14 1.05 6.60 17.91
C MET A 14 1.66 6.29 16.54
N LEU A 15 2.90 5.78 16.51
CA LEU A 15 3.56 5.34 15.28
C LEU A 15 2.99 4.02 14.75
N LEU A 16 2.58 3.11 15.64
CA LEU A 16 2.16 1.76 15.25
C LEU A 16 0.68 1.69 14.82
N ALA A 17 -0.17 2.60 15.31
CA ALA A 17 -1.59 2.64 14.98
C ALA A 17 -1.90 2.64 13.46
N PRO A 18 -1.33 3.55 12.63
CA PRO A 18 -1.61 3.55 11.19
C PRO A 18 -1.08 2.29 10.50
N VAL A 19 0.06 1.77 10.97
CA VAL A 19 0.65 0.52 10.47
C VAL A 19 -0.32 -0.64 10.69
N LEU A 20 -0.86 -0.78 11.90
CA LEU A 20 -1.83 -1.83 12.23
C LEU A 20 -3.12 -1.73 11.39
N VAL A 21 -3.60 -0.53 11.12
CA VAL A 21 -4.77 -0.32 10.24
C VAL A 21 -4.49 -0.82 8.82
N LEU A 22 -3.32 -0.52 8.27
CA LEU A 22 -2.93 -0.95 6.92
C LEU A 22 -2.70 -2.46 6.81
N PHE A 23 -2.21 -3.12 7.85
CA PHE A 23 -2.04 -4.58 7.85
C PHE A 23 -3.30 -5.35 8.26
N GLY A 24 -4.21 -4.71 9.00
CA GLY A 24 -5.50 -5.26 9.37
C GLY A 24 -6.60 -5.07 8.32
N SER A 25 -6.35 -4.26 7.27
CA SER A 25 -7.32 -4.02 6.21
C SER A 25 -7.70 -5.31 5.48
N ASN A 26 -8.99 -5.42 5.16
CA ASN A 26 -9.68 -6.57 4.58
C ASN A 26 -8.89 -7.24 3.43
N SER A 27 -9.03 -8.57 3.32
CA SER A 27 -8.39 -9.38 2.28
C SER A 27 -8.63 -8.75 0.89
N LEU A 28 -7.54 -8.44 0.18
CA LEU A 28 -7.53 -7.90 -1.18
C LEU A 28 -8.43 -8.75 -2.10
N ARG A 29 -9.47 -8.14 -2.70
CA ARG A 29 -10.44 -8.84 -3.55
C ARG A 29 -10.29 -8.43 -5.01
N ALA A 30 -10.70 -9.35 -5.89
CA ALA A 30 -10.87 -9.03 -7.30
C ALA A 30 -11.95 -7.95 -7.47
N GLY A 31 -11.74 -7.06 -8.44
CA GLY A 31 -12.60 -5.91 -8.73
C GLY A 31 -12.37 -4.69 -7.83
N GLU A 32 -11.46 -4.76 -6.85
CA GLU A 32 -11.17 -3.65 -5.95
C GLU A 32 -9.87 -2.92 -6.34
N PRO A 33 -9.84 -1.58 -6.20
CA PRO A 33 -8.64 -0.80 -6.46
C PRO A 33 -7.60 -1.06 -5.37
N VAL A 34 -6.34 -1.13 -5.78
CA VAL A 34 -5.20 -1.30 -4.88
C VAL A 34 -4.13 -0.26 -5.19
N LEU A 35 -3.45 0.19 -4.15
CA LEU A 35 -2.27 1.03 -4.27
C LEU A 35 -1.02 0.16 -4.27
N VAL A 36 -0.28 0.21 -5.37
CA VAL A 36 1.04 -0.40 -5.51
C VAL A 36 2.08 0.64 -5.12
N VAL A 37 2.90 0.31 -4.11
CA VAL A 37 3.98 1.16 -3.64
C VAL A 37 5.32 0.54 -4.02
N THR A 38 6.21 1.33 -4.60
CA THR A 38 7.58 0.93 -4.92
C THR A 38 8.59 1.65 -4.03
N LEU A 39 9.82 1.14 -4.02
CA LEU A 39 10.95 1.81 -3.41
C LEU A 39 11.43 2.98 -4.31
N PRO A 40 12.16 3.96 -3.75
CA PRO A 40 12.73 5.05 -4.55
C PRO A 40 13.79 4.58 -5.56
N TRP A 41 14.28 3.35 -5.41
CA TRP A 41 15.24 2.70 -6.29
C TRP A 41 14.60 1.48 -6.93
N GLY A 42 14.93 1.22 -8.20
CA GLY A 42 14.40 0.09 -8.95
C GLY A 42 13.24 0.48 -9.87
N PRO A 43 12.34 -0.45 -10.21
CA PRO A 43 11.27 -0.21 -11.16
C PRO A 43 10.21 0.76 -10.61
N SER A 44 9.66 1.59 -11.49
CA SER A 44 8.54 2.47 -11.15
C SER A 44 7.27 1.65 -10.85
N ALA A 45 6.36 2.22 -10.05
CA ALA A 45 5.10 1.56 -9.72
C ALA A 45 4.27 1.23 -10.99
N ALA A 46 4.23 2.14 -11.97
CA ALA A 46 3.62 1.91 -13.27
C ALA A 46 4.24 0.72 -14.03
N SER A 47 5.58 0.61 -14.02
CA SER A 47 6.29 -0.50 -14.65
C SER A 47 5.97 -1.84 -13.98
N ILE A 48 5.90 -1.86 -12.63
CA ILE A 48 5.51 -3.05 -11.86
C ILE A 48 4.09 -3.49 -12.21
N VAL A 49 3.14 -2.55 -12.29
CA VAL A 49 1.75 -2.82 -12.68
C VAL A 49 1.68 -3.43 -14.08
N SER A 50 2.37 -2.82 -15.05
CA SER A 50 2.39 -3.32 -16.43
C SER A 50 3.05 -4.70 -16.56
N SER A 51 4.13 -4.94 -15.83
CA SER A 51 4.87 -6.22 -15.82
C SER A 51 4.06 -7.34 -15.16
N ALA A 52 3.19 -7.00 -14.20
CA ALA A 52 2.21 -7.92 -13.63
C ALA A 52 1.03 -8.23 -14.58
N GLY A 53 0.97 -7.60 -15.76
CA GLY A 53 -0.11 -7.76 -16.73
C GLY A 53 -1.39 -7.07 -16.31
N LEU A 54 -1.29 -6.02 -15.49
CA LEU A 54 -2.42 -5.22 -15.02
C LEU A 54 -2.38 -3.82 -15.65
N PHE A 55 -3.49 -3.11 -15.55
CA PHE A 55 -3.62 -1.76 -16.09
C PHE A 55 -3.60 -0.72 -14.97
N GLU A 56 -2.84 0.36 -15.18
CA GLU A 56 -2.80 1.48 -14.25
C GLU A 56 -4.04 2.36 -14.39
N ILE A 57 -4.66 2.73 -13.28
CA ILE A 57 -5.84 3.61 -13.21
C ILE A 57 -5.56 4.90 -12.45
N SER A 58 -4.29 5.24 -12.20
CA SER A 58 -3.89 6.46 -11.52
C SER A 58 -4.33 7.69 -12.35
N PRO A 59 -4.98 8.69 -11.73
CA PRO A 59 -5.32 9.93 -12.44
C PRO A 59 -4.08 10.77 -12.74
N GLU A 60 -3.07 10.71 -11.86
CA GLU A 60 -1.80 11.40 -12.00
C GLU A 60 -0.64 10.46 -11.67
N THR A 61 0.53 10.72 -12.23
CA THR A 61 1.73 9.92 -11.99
C THR A 61 2.33 10.26 -10.63
N ALA A 62 2.42 9.27 -9.73
CA ALA A 62 3.12 9.42 -8.46
C ALA A 62 4.52 8.76 -8.52
N PRO A 63 5.57 9.39 -7.94
CA PRO A 63 6.93 8.84 -8.00
C PRO A 63 7.06 7.42 -7.42
N PHE A 64 6.28 7.12 -6.38
CA PHE A 64 6.38 5.88 -5.62
C PHE A 64 5.11 5.04 -5.65
N GLY A 65 4.07 5.50 -6.35
CA GLY A 65 2.72 4.93 -6.25
C GLY A 65 2.07 4.77 -7.61
N ALA A 66 1.31 3.68 -7.78
CA ALA A 66 0.38 3.51 -8.88
C ALA A 66 -0.88 2.80 -8.39
N LEU A 67 -2.05 3.20 -8.91
CA LEU A 67 -3.31 2.52 -8.65
C LEU A 67 -3.59 1.52 -9.76
N THR A 68 -4.07 0.33 -9.40
CA THR A 68 -4.56 -0.68 -10.34
C THR A 68 -5.76 -1.40 -9.76
N VAL A 69 -6.45 -2.21 -10.54
CA VAL A 69 -7.57 -3.04 -10.09
C VAL A 69 -7.14 -4.50 -10.16
N LEU A 70 -7.30 -5.23 -9.06
CA LEU A 70 -7.04 -6.67 -9.07
C LEU A 70 -8.11 -7.37 -9.92
N THR A 71 -7.70 -8.21 -10.85
CA THR A 71 -8.64 -9.04 -11.63
C THR A 71 -8.85 -10.39 -10.96
N ASN A 72 -7.86 -10.89 -10.23
CA ASN A 72 -7.91 -12.13 -9.46
C ASN A 72 -7.11 -12.01 -8.15
N PRO A 73 -7.32 -12.92 -7.16
CA PRO A 73 -6.58 -12.88 -5.90
C PRO A 73 -5.06 -13.09 -6.03
N ALA A 74 -4.58 -13.75 -7.09
CA ALA A 74 -3.16 -14.00 -7.31
C ALA A 74 -2.41 -12.75 -7.82
N ASP A 75 -3.12 -11.73 -8.29
CA ASP A 75 -2.55 -10.47 -8.80
C ASP A 75 -1.73 -9.73 -7.75
N ALA A 76 -2.18 -9.72 -6.50
CA ALA A 76 -1.44 -9.13 -5.40
C ALA A 76 -0.07 -9.83 -5.20
N LYS A 77 -0.01 -11.15 -5.41
CA LYS A 77 1.25 -11.90 -5.38
C LYS A 77 2.13 -11.55 -6.58
N ARG A 78 1.56 -11.48 -7.79
CA ARG A 78 2.29 -11.09 -9.01
C ARG A 78 2.88 -9.70 -8.90
N LEU A 79 2.16 -8.73 -8.35
CA LEU A 79 2.65 -7.38 -8.11
C LEU A 79 3.89 -7.38 -7.20
N ARG A 80 3.85 -8.14 -6.10
CA ARG A 80 5.00 -8.29 -5.18
C ARG A 80 6.19 -8.98 -5.84
N GLU A 81 5.95 -10.02 -6.64
CA GLU A 81 7.00 -10.72 -7.39
C GLU A 81 7.66 -9.83 -8.45
N ASN A 82 6.91 -8.85 -9.00
CA ASN A 82 7.43 -7.85 -9.93
C ASN A 82 8.11 -6.65 -9.25
N GLY A 83 8.22 -6.64 -7.92
CA GLY A 83 8.96 -5.62 -7.17
C GLY A 83 8.11 -4.61 -6.41
N ALA A 84 6.79 -4.82 -6.30
CA ALA A 84 5.97 -4.01 -5.39
C ALA A 84 6.45 -4.21 -3.94
N TRP A 85 6.78 -3.11 -3.27
CA TRP A 85 7.15 -3.13 -1.86
C TRP A 85 5.91 -3.32 -0.98
N PHE A 86 4.83 -2.61 -1.31
CA PHE A 86 3.52 -2.81 -0.70
C PHE A 86 2.42 -2.88 -1.77
N VAL A 87 1.38 -3.64 -1.45
CA VAL A 87 0.11 -3.67 -2.18
C VAL A 87 -0.98 -3.45 -1.13
N LEU A 88 -1.57 -2.26 -1.15
CA LEU A 88 -2.48 -1.77 -0.11
C LEU A 88 -3.90 -1.66 -0.66
N ASP A 89 -4.90 -1.84 0.20
CA ASP A 89 -6.30 -1.61 -0.16
C ASP A 89 -6.52 -0.12 -0.50
N GLY A 90 -6.88 0.16 -1.76
CA GLY A 90 -7.09 1.53 -2.25
C GLY A 90 -8.25 2.23 -1.56
N LYS A 91 -9.26 1.51 -1.05
CA LYS A 91 -10.37 2.10 -0.29
C LYS A 91 -9.90 2.59 1.08
N THR A 92 -9.10 1.77 1.77
CA THR A 92 -8.52 2.12 3.06
C THR A 92 -7.61 3.34 2.92
N VAL A 93 -6.76 3.38 1.87
CA VAL A 93 -5.92 4.55 1.58
C VAL A 93 -6.78 5.79 1.29
N ALA A 94 -7.82 5.67 0.46
CA ALA A 94 -8.70 6.78 0.16
C ALA A 94 -9.38 7.36 1.41
N GLN A 95 -9.76 6.54 2.39
CA GLN A 95 -10.30 7.00 3.67
C GLN A 95 -9.30 7.85 4.48
N LEU A 96 -8.01 7.54 4.40
CA LEU A 96 -6.95 8.32 5.05
C LEU A 96 -6.67 9.64 4.31
N CYS A 97 -6.86 9.67 2.99
CA CYS A 97 -6.58 10.84 2.16
C CYS A 97 -7.77 11.78 1.96
N ALA A 98 -9.00 11.35 2.28
CA ALA A 98 -10.22 12.15 2.11
C ALA A 98 -10.40 13.24 3.17
N GLN A 99 -9.31 13.68 3.83
CA GLN A 99 -9.31 14.70 4.86
C GLN A 99 -8.92 16.07 4.30
#